data_AF-A0A3D3XTW0-F1
#
_entry.id   AF-A0A3D3XTW0-F1
#
_cell.length_a   1.000
_cell.length_b   1.000
_cell.length_c   1.000
_cell.angle_alpha   90.00
_cell.angle_beta   90.00
_cell.angle_gamma   90.00
#
_symmetry.space_group_name_H-M   'P 1'
#
loop_
_entity.id
_entity.type
_entity.pdbx_description
1 polymer ?
#
loop_
_entity_poly.entity_id
_entity_poly.type
_entity_poly.pdbx_seq_one_letter_code
_entity_poly.pdbx_strand_id
1 'polypeptide(L)' 'AIMKDEQRIFPCCAWLTGEYGLHNIYLGAPVVLGKGGIEKIIELDL' A
#
# COMPACT_ATOMS: atom_id res chain seq x y z
N ALA A 1 2.84 4.01 -12.73
CA ALA A 1 2.89 4.34 -11.29
C ALA A 1 4.27 4.86 -10.87
N ILE A 2 5.27 4.00 -10.61
CA ILE A 2 6.54 4.41 -9.95
C ILE A 2 7.40 5.34 -10.82
N MET A 3 7.83 4.89 -12.02
CA MET A 3 8.71 5.69 -12.90
C MET A 3 8.08 7.01 -13.37
N LYS A 4 6.75 7.11 -13.32
CA LYS A 4 5.98 8.26 -13.77
C LYS A 4 5.45 9.11 -12.61
N ASP A 5 5.81 8.74 -11.36
CA ASP A 5 5.34 9.39 -10.12
C ASP A 5 3.83 9.69 -10.13
N GLU A 6 3.02 8.71 -10.56
CA GLU A 6 1.60 8.95 -10.84
C GLU A 6 0.76 9.12 -9.57
N GLN A 7 1.30 8.80 -8.38
CA GLN A 7 0.63 8.86 -7.07
C GLN A 7 -0.79 8.27 -7.10
N ARG A 8 -0.93 7.12 -7.76
CA ARG A 8 -2.21 6.45 -8.00
C ARG A 8 -2.39 5.26 -7.06
N ILE A 9 -3.66 4.96 -6.77
CA ILE A 9 -4.05 3.82 -5.95
C ILE A 9 -4.00 2.55 -6.81
N PHE A 10 -3.29 1.54 -6.34
CA PHE A 10 -3.21 0.21 -6.95
C PHE A 10 -3.41 -0.87 -5.89
N PRO A 11 -4.12 -1.96 -6.20
CA PRO A 11 -4.09 -3.15 -5.35
C PRO A 11 -2.73 -3.84 -5.53
N CYS A 12 -1.95 -3.97 -4.44
CA CYS A 12 -0.67 -4.67 -4.46
C CYS A 12 -0.39 -5.34 -3.10
N CYS A 13 0.46 -6.37 -3.09
CA CYS A 13 0.94 -6.94 -1.83
C CYS A 13 1.87 -5.94 -1.13
N ALA A 14 1.48 -5.55 0.08
CA ALA A 14 2.21 -4.60 0.92
C ALA A 14 2.56 -5.25 2.26
N TRP A 15 3.69 -4.85 2.82
CA TRP A 15 4.08 -5.26 4.16
C TRP A 15 3.30 -4.42 5.18
N LEU A 16 2.47 -5.08 5.98
CA LEU A 16 1.67 -4.45 7.02
C LEU A 16 2.48 -4.35 8.31
N THR A 17 2.49 -3.15 8.88
CA THR A 17 3.21 -2.77 10.11
C THR A 17 2.25 -2.37 11.25
N GLY A 18 0.95 -2.59 11.04
CA GLY A 18 -0.12 -2.33 12.01
C GLY A 18 -1.48 -2.13 11.36
N GLU A 19 -1.52 -1.97 10.03
CA GLU A 19 -2.74 -1.86 9.23
C GLU A 19 -3.62 -3.11 9.38
N TYR A 20 -4.93 -2.93 9.52
CA TYR A 20 -5.91 -3.97 9.81
C TYR A 20 -5.64 -4.73 11.11
N GLY A 21 -4.86 -4.14 12.04
CA GLY A 21 -4.37 -4.78 13.25
C GLY A 21 -3.32 -5.87 13.00
N LEU A 22 -2.86 -6.02 11.76
CA LEU A 22 -1.89 -7.03 11.35
C LEU A 22 -0.48 -6.47 11.36
N HIS A 23 0.45 -7.24 11.90
CA HIS A 23 1.85 -6.84 12.03
C HIS A 23 2.77 -7.89 11.40
N ASN A 24 3.77 -7.42 10.66
CA ASN A 24 4.83 -8.22 10.07
C ASN A 24 4.34 -9.30 9.08
N ILE A 25 3.33 -8.96 8.28
CA ILE A 25 2.77 -9.84 7.25
C ILE A 25 2.67 -9.11 5.92
N TYR A 26 2.79 -9.83 4.81
CA TYR A 26 2.48 -9.30 3.48
C TYR A 26 1.04 -9.65 3.11
N LEU A 27 0.22 -8.65 2.82
CA LEU A 27 -1.17 -8.82 2.40
C LEU A 27 -1.47 -7.94 1.18
N GLY A 28 -2.37 -8.39 0.30
CA GLY A 28 -2.91 -7.57 -0.77
C GLY A 28 -3.80 -6.46 -0.21
N ALA A 29 -3.38 -5.21 -0.36
CA ALA A 29 -4.13 -4.04 0.08
C ALA A 29 -4.10 -2.93 -0.99
N PRO A 30 -5.09 -2.04 -1.03
CA PRO A 30 -5.00 -0.84 -1.84
C PRO A 30 -3.88 0.06 -1.30
N VAL A 31 -2.88 0.34 -2.14
CA VAL A 31 -1.73 1.16 -1.82
C VAL A 31 -1.57 2.32 -2.78
N VAL A 32 -1.07 3.45 -2.28
CA VAL A 32 -0.64 4.57 -3.10
C VAL A 32 0.78 4.30 -3.58
N LEU A 33 0.95 4.18 -4.89
CA LEU A 33 2.25 3.99 -5.52
C LEU A 33 2.74 5.31 -6.13
N GLY A 34 3.89 5.78 -5.66
CA GLY A 34 4.65 6.91 -6.21
C GLY A 34 6.07 6.51 -6.58
N LYS A 35 6.94 7.48 -6.84
CA LYS A 35 8.35 7.22 -7.21
C LYS A 35 9.14 6.46 -6.14
N GLY A 36 8.73 6.58 -4.87
CA GLY A 36 9.34 5.90 -3.73
C GLY A 36 8.89 4.46 -3.53
N GLY A 37 8.02 3.91 -4.40
CA GLY A 37 7.35 2.64 -4.18
C GLY A 37 6.02 2.85 -3.47
N ILE A 38 5.78 2.13 -2.37
CA ILE A 38 4.55 2.25 -1.57
C ILE A 38 4.68 3.48 -0.67
N GLU A 39 3.90 4.53 -0.95
CA GLU A 39 3.89 5.77 -0.15
C GLU A 39 2.88 5.70 0.99
N LYS A 40 1.79 4.97 0.80
CA LYS A 40 0.73 4.82 1.80
C LYS A 40 -0.06 3.54 1.58
N ILE A 41 -0.44 2.86 2.66
CA ILE A 41 -1.39 1.76 2.65
C ILE A 41 -2.76 2.33 3.04
N ILE A 42 -3.80 2.03 2.26
CA ILE A 42 -5.16 2.47 2.54
C ILE A 42 -5.85 1.36 3.33
N GLU A 43 -6.15 1.67 4.59
CA GLU A 43 -6.98 0.84 5.45
C GLU A 43 -8.45 1.10 5.13
N LEU A 44 -9.18 0.03 4.84
CA LEU A 44 -10.61 0.06 4.62
C LEU A 44 -11.30 -0.35 5.92
N ASP A 45 -12.27 0.44 6.36
CA ASP A 45 -13.17 0.03 7.43
C ASP A 45 -14.11 -1.06 6.86
N LEU A 46 -13.88 -2.30 7.29
CA LEU A 46 -14.66 -3.49 6.91
C LEU A 46 -15.78 -3.77 7.92
#